data_AF-A0A948W4E6-F1
#
_entry.id   AF-A0A948W4E6-F1
#
_cell.length_a   1.000
_cell.length_b   1.000
_cell.length_c   1.000
_cell.angle_alpha   90.00
_cell.angle_beta   90.00
_cell.angle_gamma   90.00
#
_symmetry.space_group_name_H-M   'P 1'
#
loop_
_entity.id
_entity.type
_entity.pdbx_description
1 polymer ?
#
loop_
_entity_poly.entity_id
_entity_poly.type
_entity_poly.pdbx_seq_one_letter_code
_entity_poly.pdbx_strand_id
1 'polypeptide(L)'
;MALSDALVQIIEERATEIAQKWYRETRQTPYVPSLNSISEDDALEMATNVYRRLSHWMTPSGEAEIKETYQRFGESLFYRGFRMEEVVMILILIKRYLWLHLLEQGVMTTNLDVYQALDVNNKVVLYFDRAIYFALIGFREARAANRKAIAGA
;
A
#
# COMPACT_ATOMS: atom_id res chain seq x y z
N MET A 1 -3.32 -16.89 -20.75
CA MET A 1 -3.04 -15.95 -19.65
C MET A 1 -3.79 -16.46 -18.44
N ALA A 2 -3.14 -16.61 -17.27
CA ALA A 2 -3.90 -16.99 -16.08
C ALA A 2 -4.80 -15.82 -15.67
N LEU A 3 -6.05 -16.06 -15.29
CA LEU A 3 -6.98 -14.97 -14.92
C LEU A 3 -6.48 -14.20 -13.67
N SER A 4 -5.63 -14.82 -12.85
CA SER A 4 -4.88 -14.13 -11.79
C SER A 4 -4.06 -12.96 -12.29
N ASP A 5 -3.46 -13.10 -13.48
CA ASP A 5 -2.64 -12.07 -14.10
C ASP A 5 -3.53 -10.94 -14.66
N ALA A 6 -4.70 -11.31 -15.18
CA ALA A 6 -5.69 -10.35 -15.67
C ALA A 6 -6.27 -9.50 -14.54
N LEU A 7 -6.56 -10.09 -13.37
CA LEU A 7 -7.02 -9.35 -12.19
C LEU A 7 -5.98 -8.34 -11.71
N VAL A 8 -4.71 -8.72 -11.73
CA VAL A 8 -3.62 -7.83 -11.32
C VAL A 8 -3.41 -6.70 -12.32
N GLN A 9 -3.51 -7.01 -13.62
CA GLN A 9 -3.45 -6.01 -14.67
C GLN A 9 -4.58 -4.98 -14.54
N ILE A 10 -5.82 -5.42 -14.24
CA ILE A 10 -6.96 -4.51 -13.99
C ILE A 10 -6.64 -3.57 -12.82
N ILE A 11 -6.01 -4.07 -11.76
CA ILE A 11 -5.62 -3.25 -10.61
C ILE A 11 -4.58 -2.21 -11.03
N GLU A 12 -3.57 -2.60 -11.80
CA GLU A 12 -2.50 -1.71 -12.25
C GLU A 12 -3.02 -0.63 -13.21
N GLU A 13 -3.90 -0.99 -14.15
CA GLU A 13 -4.55 -0.07 -15.10
C GLU A 13 -5.43 0.96 -14.39
N ARG A 14 -6.03 0.57 -13.26
CA ARG A 14 -6.95 1.42 -12.48
C ARG A 14 -6.32 2.04 -11.24
N ALA A 15 -5.01 1.91 -11.08
CA ALA A 15 -4.29 2.38 -9.89
C ALA A 15 -4.59 3.84 -9.54
N THR A 16 -4.66 4.72 -10.55
CA THR A 16 -4.96 6.15 -10.38
C THR A 16 -6.37 6.37 -9.83
N GLU A 17 -7.38 5.67 -10.37
CA GLU A 17 -8.78 5.80 -9.92
C GLU A 17 -8.95 5.33 -8.47
N ILE A 18 -8.31 4.20 -8.14
CA ILE A 18 -8.33 3.64 -6.79
C ILE A 18 -7.62 4.59 -5.82
N ALA A 19 -6.46 5.13 -6.20
CA ALA A 19 -5.70 6.09 -5.40
C ALA A 19 -6.49 7.38 -5.13
N GLN A 20 -7.21 7.90 -6.13
CA GLN A 20 -8.08 9.07 -5.96
C GLN A 20 -9.21 8.80 -4.96
N LYS A 21 -9.85 7.62 -5.02
CA LYS A 21 -10.87 7.23 -4.04
C LYS A 21 -10.27 7.11 -2.63
N TRP A 22 -9.13 6.43 -2.52
CA TRP A 22 -8.39 6.32 -1.26
C TRP A 22 -8.07 7.70 -0.67
N TYR A 23 -7.55 8.64 -1.45
CA TYR A 23 -7.18 9.96 -0.96
C TYR A 23 -8.40 10.72 -0.43
N ARG A 24 -9.47 10.82 -1.24
CA ARG A 24 -10.69 11.55 -0.89
C ARG A 24 -11.32 11.06 0.41
N GLU A 25 -11.36 9.75 0.62
CA GLU A 25 -11.97 9.19 1.82
C GLU A 25 -11.00 9.18 3.01
N THR A 26 -9.72 8.85 2.81
CA THR A 26 -8.74 8.76 3.90
C THR A 26 -8.51 10.10 4.58
N ARG A 27 -8.43 11.20 3.80
CA ARG A 27 -8.22 12.55 4.35
C ARG A 27 -9.34 13.03 5.28
N GLN A 28 -10.52 12.43 5.18
CA GLN A 28 -11.68 12.73 6.02
C GLN A 28 -11.71 11.89 7.30
N THR A 29 -10.85 10.87 7.41
CA THR A 29 -10.80 9.99 8.58
C THR A 29 -9.96 10.60 9.71
N PRO A 30 -10.28 10.29 10.99
CA PRO A 30 -9.43 10.68 12.11
C PRO A 30 -8.18 9.79 12.26
N TYR A 31 -8.03 8.74 11.45
CA TYR A 31 -6.97 7.75 11.60
C TYR A 31 -5.63 8.17 10.98
N VAL A 32 -5.65 9.03 9.96
CA VAL A 32 -4.46 9.51 9.25
C VAL A 32 -4.48 11.05 9.13
N PRO A 33 -4.53 11.79 10.25
CA PRO A 33 -4.62 13.25 10.21
C PRO A 33 -3.43 13.91 9.48
N SER A 34 -2.23 13.32 9.55
CA SER A 34 -1.02 13.84 8.91
C SER A 34 -1.10 13.84 7.38
N LEU A 35 -2.06 13.10 6.79
CA LEU A 35 -2.29 13.14 5.35
C LEU A 35 -2.74 14.52 4.86
N ASN A 36 -3.39 15.31 5.71
CA ASN A 36 -3.79 16.69 5.38
C ASN A 36 -2.62 17.67 5.38
N SER A 37 -1.43 17.25 5.81
CA SER A 37 -0.22 18.07 5.85
C SER A 37 0.65 17.93 4.60
N ILE A 38 0.26 17.09 3.63
CA ILE A 38 0.97 16.86 2.37
C ILE A 38 0.10 17.29 1.18
N SER A 39 0.73 17.50 0.02
CA SER A 39 0.00 17.82 -1.21
C SER A 39 -0.87 16.65 -1.66
N GLU A 40 -1.94 16.93 -2.40
CA GLU A 40 -2.76 15.89 -3.04
C GLU A 40 -1.90 15.05 -4.00
N ASP A 41 -1.05 15.69 -4.80
CA ASP A 41 -0.17 15.01 -5.75
C ASP A 41 0.76 14.01 -5.05
N ASP A 42 1.41 14.40 -3.93
CA ASP A 42 2.26 13.50 -3.17
C ASP A 42 1.47 12.32 -2.58
N ALA A 43 0.24 12.58 -2.13
CA ALA A 43 -0.63 11.55 -1.56
C ALA A 43 -1.06 10.55 -2.63
N LEU A 44 -1.45 11.03 -3.80
CA LEU A 44 -1.83 10.21 -4.94
C LEU A 44 -0.66 9.40 -5.48
N GLU A 45 0.53 10.01 -5.59
CA GLU A 45 1.75 9.31 -5.97
C GLU A 45 2.07 8.18 -4.99
N MET A 46 1.99 8.48 -3.68
CA MET A 46 2.22 7.49 -2.63
C MET A 46 1.29 6.27 -2.76
N ALA A 47 -0.01 6.48 -2.92
CA ALA A 47 -0.97 5.39 -3.07
C ALA A 47 -0.82 4.65 -4.41
N THR A 48 -0.61 5.39 -5.50
CA THR A 48 -0.41 4.80 -6.83
C THR A 48 0.84 3.92 -6.87
N ASN A 49 1.92 4.32 -6.19
CA ASN A 49 3.16 3.54 -6.09
C ASN A 49 2.95 2.19 -5.37
N VAL A 50 2.00 2.09 -4.44
CA VAL A 50 1.65 0.82 -3.78
C VAL A 50 0.93 -0.12 -4.74
N TYR A 51 0.06 0.40 -5.62
CA TYR A 51 -0.59 -0.41 -6.64
C TYR A 51 0.33 -0.76 -7.80
N ARG A 52 1.34 0.07 -8.08
CA ARG A 52 2.28 -0.13 -9.17
C ARG A 52 3.13 -1.39 -8.91
N ARG A 53 3.26 -2.23 -9.93
CA ARG A 53 4.07 -3.46 -9.90
C ARG A 53 3.52 -4.56 -9.00
N LEU A 54 2.23 -4.55 -8.65
CA LEU A 54 1.55 -5.70 -8.01
C LEU A 54 1.80 -7.01 -8.77
N SER A 55 1.85 -6.97 -10.11
CA SER A 55 2.21 -8.11 -10.95
C SER A 55 3.63 -8.61 -10.68
N HIS A 56 4.58 -7.69 -10.48
CA HIS A 56 5.97 -8.00 -10.16
C HIS A 56 6.12 -8.63 -8.77
N TRP A 57 5.38 -8.12 -7.79
CA TRP A 57 5.41 -8.58 -6.41
C TRP A 57 4.90 -10.01 -6.23
N MET A 58 4.15 -10.51 -7.22
CA MET A 58 3.62 -11.88 -7.26
C MET A 58 4.62 -12.87 -7.87
N THR A 59 5.81 -12.42 -8.25
CA THR A 59 6.91 -13.28 -8.72
C THR A 59 7.90 -13.60 -7.58
N PRO A 60 8.64 -14.72 -7.63
CA PRO A 60 9.63 -15.07 -6.60
C PRO A 60 10.71 -14.00 -6.35
N SER A 61 11.07 -13.19 -7.35
CA SER A 61 12.05 -12.11 -7.20
C SER A 61 11.52 -10.89 -6.44
N GLY A 62 10.19 -10.75 -6.32
CA GLY A 62 9.56 -9.60 -5.68
C GLY A 62 9.80 -9.53 -4.17
N GLU A 63 10.07 -10.65 -3.49
CA GLU A 63 10.14 -10.67 -2.02
C GLU A 63 11.27 -9.80 -1.44
N ALA A 64 12.47 -9.83 -2.05
CA ALA A 64 13.59 -9.00 -1.61
C ALA A 64 13.33 -7.51 -1.87
N GLU A 65 12.68 -7.19 -2.98
CA GLU A 65 12.42 -5.80 -3.37
C GLU A 65 11.25 -5.18 -2.56
N ILE A 66 10.28 -5.99 -2.07
CA ILE A 66 9.23 -5.53 -1.14
C ILE A 66 9.88 -4.97 0.13
N LYS A 67 10.89 -5.67 0.67
CA LYS A 67 11.58 -5.25 1.89
C LYS A 67 12.19 -3.85 1.73
N GLU A 68 13.06 -3.67 0.73
CA GLU A 68 13.75 -2.40 0.53
C GLU A 68 12.77 -1.26 0.23
N THR A 69 11.78 -1.52 -0.63
CA THR A 69 10.75 -0.55 -1.02
C THR A 69 9.98 -0.06 0.20
N TYR A 70 9.49 -0.98 1.03
CA TYR A 70 8.67 -0.60 2.17
C TYR A 70 9.45 -0.08 3.37
N GLN A 71 10.72 -0.51 3.56
CA GLN A 71 11.60 0.18 4.51
C GLN A 71 11.77 1.66 4.14
N ARG A 72 12.05 1.98 2.86
CA ARG A 72 12.13 3.38 2.39
C ARG A 72 10.81 4.12 2.52
N PHE A 73 9.68 3.46 2.26
CA PHE A 73 8.35 4.03 2.45
C PHE A 73 8.13 4.47 3.91
N GLY A 74 8.39 3.59 4.87
CA GLY A 74 8.26 3.90 6.29
C GLY A 74 9.23 4.98 6.78
N GLU A 75 10.47 4.94 6.29
CA GLU A 75 11.47 5.98 6.55
C GLU A 75 11.00 7.36 6.05
N SER A 76 10.52 7.43 4.81
CA SER A 76 10.01 8.68 4.22
C SER A 76 8.86 9.26 5.05
N LEU A 77 7.91 8.43 5.48
CA LEU A 77 6.80 8.89 6.32
C LEU A 77 7.24 9.42 7.69
N PHE A 78 8.26 8.83 8.30
CA PHE A 78 8.85 9.37 9.53
C PHE A 78 9.37 10.79 9.32
N TYR A 79 10.16 11.03 8.28
CA TYR A 79 10.71 12.37 7.99
C TYR A 79 9.65 13.38 7.57
N ARG A 80 8.51 12.92 7.04
CA ARG A 80 7.33 13.75 6.74
C ARG A 80 6.45 14.02 7.97
N GLY A 81 6.83 13.54 9.15
CA GLY A 81 6.14 13.83 10.42
C GLY A 81 4.93 12.94 10.72
N PHE A 82 4.73 11.85 9.98
CA PHE A 82 3.66 10.90 10.29
C PHE A 82 3.97 10.13 11.57
N ARG A 83 2.91 9.67 12.26
CA ARG A 83 3.04 8.73 13.37
C ARG A 83 3.04 7.29 12.87
N MET A 84 3.58 6.38 13.68
CA MET A 84 3.73 4.97 13.32
C MET A 84 2.38 4.29 13.03
N GLU A 85 1.34 4.59 13.81
CA GLU A 85 -0.01 4.09 13.62
C GLU A 85 -0.64 4.56 12.29
N GLU A 86 -0.27 5.76 11.83
CA GLU A 86 -0.74 6.32 10.55
C GLU A 86 -0.13 5.58 9.37
N VAL A 87 1.14 5.17 9.45
CA VAL A 87 1.81 4.34 8.43
C VAL A 87 1.05 3.04 8.19
N VAL A 88 0.66 2.37 9.29
CA VAL A 88 -0.13 1.12 9.22
C VAL A 88 -1.49 1.39 8.59
N MET A 89 -2.15 2.47 9.00
CA MET A 89 -3.49 2.78 8.51
C MET A 89 -3.53 3.20 7.05
N ILE A 90 -2.50 3.89 6.56
CA ILE A 90 -2.35 4.21 5.14
C ILE A 90 -2.40 2.92 4.32
N LEU A 91 -1.57 1.92 4.65
CA LEU A 91 -1.50 0.66 3.89
C LEU A 91 -2.77 -0.19 4.03
N ILE A 92 -3.40 -0.22 5.21
CA ILE A 92 -4.67 -0.91 5.42
C ILE A 92 -5.79 -0.28 4.58
N LEU A 93 -5.86 1.05 4.52
CA LEU A 93 -6.88 1.75 3.74
C LEU A 93 -6.61 1.59 2.23
N ILE A 94 -5.36 1.65 1.79
CA ILE A 94 -5.00 1.35 0.39
C ILE A 94 -5.48 -0.06 -0.01
N LYS A 95 -5.25 -1.08 0.84
CA LYS A 95 -5.79 -2.44 0.64
C LYS A 95 -7.32 -2.46 0.62
N ARG A 96 -7.97 -1.70 1.51
CA ARG A 96 -9.44 -1.65 1.60
C ARG A 96 -10.07 -1.09 0.32
N TYR A 97 -9.55 0.03 -0.19
CA TYR A 97 -10.10 0.68 -1.38
C TYR A 97 -9.85 -0.09 -2.66
N LEU A 98 -8.75 -0.85 -2.72
CA LEU A 98 -8.52 -1.85 -3.76
C LEU A 98 -9.67 -2.85 -3.83
N TRP A 99 -10.00 -3.49 -2.70
CA TRP A 99 -11.07 -4.49 -2.66
C TRP A 99 -12.45 -3.90 -2.93
N LEU A 100 -12.73 -2.72 -2.38
CA LEU A 100 -14.00 -2.03 -2.65
C LEU A 100 -14.17 -1.74 -4.14
N HIS A 101 -13.12 -1.26 -4.81
CA HIS A 101 -13.16 -1.00 -6.24
C HIS A 101 -13.42 -2.28 -7.05
N LEU A 102 -12.72 -3.38 -6.75
CA LEU A 102 -12.93 -4.66 -7.44
C LEU A 102 -14.36 -5.21 -7.26
N LEU A 103 -14.95 -5.05 -6.08
CA LEU A 103 -16.33 -5.44 -5.80
C LEU A 103 -17.34 -4.60 -6.59
N GLU A 104 -17.14 -3.27 -6.64
CA GLU A 104 -18.01 -2.34 -7.37
C GLU A 104 -18.04 -2.62 -8.88
N GLN A 105 -16.97 -3.18 -9.44
CA GLN A 105 -16.83 -3.49 -10.86
C GLN A 105 -17.39 -4.86 -11.24
N GLY A 106 -17.95 -5.63 -10.30
CA GLY A 106 -18.53 -6.94 -10.58
C GLY A 106 -17.51 -7.97 -11.06
N VAL A 107 -16.24 -7.83 -10.68
CA VAL A 107 -15.12 -8.64 -11.19
C VAL A 107 -15.19 -10.11 -10.72
N MET A 108 -16.09 -10.46 -9.79
CA MET A 108 -16.19 -11.78 -9.16
C MET A 108 -17.62 -12.36 -9.20
N THR A 109 -18.26 -12.34 -10.37
CA THR A 109 -19.68 -12.75 -10.50
C THR A 109 -19.92 -14.23 -10.81
N THR A 110 -18.91 -15.01 -11.21
CA THR A 110 -19.08 -16.46 -11.52
C THR A 110 -18.33 -17.36 -10.53
N ASN A 111 -18.78 -18.62 -10.37
CA ASN A 111 -18.16 -19.60 -9.45
C ASN A 111 -16.69 -19.93 -9.78
N LEU A 112 -16.29 -19.87 -11.05
CA LEU A 112 -14.90 -20.05 -11.47
C LEU A 112 -14.03 -18.85 -11.04
N ASP A 113 -14.61 -17.64 -11.07
CA ASP A 113 -13.94 -16.42 -10.64
C ASP A 113 -13.69 -16.42 -9.13
N VAL A 114 -14.54 -17.06 -8.32
CA VAL A 114 -14.41 -17.07 -6.85
C VAL A 114 -13.14 -17.78 -6.38
N TYR A 115 -12.83 -18.97 -6.89
CA TYR A 115 -11.61 -19.70 -6.50
C TYR A 115 -10.33 -18.97 -6.93
N GLN A 116 -10.38 -18.28 -8.06
CA GLN A 116 -9.25 -17.53 -8.60
C GLN A 116 -9.08 -16.18 -7.87
N ALA A 117 -10.18 -15.52 -7.54
CA ALA A 117 -10.21 -14.36 -6.67
C ALA A 117 -9.64 -14.68 -5.29
N LEU A 118 -9.87 -15.89 -4.77
CA LEU A 118 -9.28 -16.34 -3.51
C LEU A 118 -7.74 -16.48 -3.61
N ASP A 119 -7.22 -16.99 -4.72
CA ASP A 119 -5.77 -17.06 -4.96
C ASP A 119 -5.14 -15.66 -5.05
N VAL A 120 -5.76 -14.74 -5.80
CA VAL A 120 -5.32 -13.34 -5.86
C VAL A 120 -5.45 -12.68 -4.48
N ASN A 121 -6.51 -12.95 -3.72
CA ASN A 121 -6.69 -12.44 -2.38
C ASN A 121 -5.55 -12.88 -1.44
N ASN A 122 -5.20 -14.15 -1.44
CA ASN A 122 -4.11 -14.65 -0.61
C ASN A 122 -2.77 -13.97 -0.93
N LYS A 123 -2.48 -13.76 -2.22
CA LYS A 123 -1.26 -13.07 -2.67
C LYS A 123 -1.25 -11.59 -2.28
N VAL A 124 -2.37 -10.90 -2.48
CA VAL A 124 -2.53 -9.48 -2.11
C VAL A 124 -2.44 -9.30 -0.59
N VAL A 125 -3.06 -10.20 0.20
CA VAL A 125 -2.96 -10.17 1.66
C VAL A 125 -1.50 -10.31 2.09
N LEU A 126 -0.79 -11.34 1.60
CA LEU A 126 0.61 -11.55 1.91
C LEU A 126 1.49 -10.35 1.52
N TYR A 127 1.23 -9.74 0.36
CA TYR A 127 1.90 -8.52 -0.07
C TYR A 127 1.72 -7.38 0.92
N PHE A 128 0.48 -7.07 1.30
CA PHE A 128 0.20 -5.96 2.23
C PHE A 128 0.72 -6.23 3.64
N ASP A 129 0.68 -7.49 4.10
CA ASP A 129 1.21 -7.84 5.42
C ASP A 129 2.73 -7.63 5.48
N ARG A 130 3.46 -8.02 4.41
CA ARG A 130 4.89 -7.74 4.25
C ARG A 130 5.16 -6.23 4.15
N ALA A 131 4.35 -5.52 3.36
CA ALA A 131 4.46 -4.06 3.20
C ALA A 131 4.35 -3.34 4.55
N ILE A 132 3.34 -3.68 5.35
CA ILE A 132 3.13 -3.12 6.70
C ILE A 132 4.32 -3.45 7.59
N TYR A 133 4.76 -4.71 7.62
CA TYR A 133 5.88 -5.14 8.46
C TYR A 133 7.17 -4.37 8.14
N PHE A 134 7.55 -4.28 6.87
CA PHE A 134 8.77 -3.60 6.47
C PHE A 134 8.68 -2.07 6.56
N ALA A 135 7.49 -1.48 6.37
CA ALA A 135 7.27 -0.06 6.63
C ALA A 135 7.47 0.29 8.12
N LEU A 136 7.00 -0.56 9.02
CA LEU A 136 7.24 -0.38 10.46
C LEU A 136 8.73 -0.48 10.82
N ILE A 137 9.47 -1.39 10.18
CA ILE A 137 10.92 -1.50 10.36
C ILE A 137 11.62 -0.21 9.92
N GLY A 138 11.37 0.26 8.69
CA GLY A 138 12.00 1.47 8.15
C GLY A 138 11.69 2.71 8.98
N PHE A 139 10.43 2.87 9.40
CA PHE A 139 10.01 3.95 10.29
C PHE A 139 10.76 3.91 11.63
N ARG A 140 10.86 2.72 12.25
CA ARG A 140 11.56 2.53 13.53
C ARG A 140 13.06 2.83 13.41
N GLU A 141 13.69 2.41 12.31
CA GLU A 141 15.11 2.64 12.04
C GLU A 141 15.41 4.12 11.85
N ALA A 142 14.60 4.82 11.05
CA ALA A 142 14.69 6.27 10.86
C ALA A 142 14.54 7.03 12.19
N ARG A 143 13.55 6.64 13.02
CA ARG A 143 13.35 7.21 14.36
C ARG A 143 14.56 6.99 15.28
N ALA A 144 15.13 5.80 15.26
CA ALA A 144 16.29 5.47 16.09
C ALA A 144 17.54 6.25 15.66
N ALA A 145 17.77 6.37 14.34
CA ALA A 145 18.87 7.15 13.79
C ALA A 145 18.74 8.64 14.14
N ASN A 146 17.54 9.21 13.96
CA ASN A 146 17.25 10.60 14.31
C ASN A 146 17.47 10.88 15.81
N ARG A 147 17.03 9.97 16.69
CA ARG A 147 17.27 10.09 18.14
C ARG A 147 18.76 10.10 18.49
N LYS A 148 19.56 9.26 17.84
CA LYS A 148 21.02 9.22 18.05
C LYS A 148 21.69 10.50 17.56
N ALA A 149 21.27 11.03 16.41
CA ALA A 149 21.79 12.29 15.87
C ALA A 149 21.53 13.47 16.82
N ILE A 150 20.32 13.54 17.40
CA ILE A 150 19.97 14.58 18.39
C ILE A 150 20.75 14.40 19.70
N ALA A 151 20.98 13.17 20.16
CA ALA A 151 21.69 12.91 21.42
C ALA A 151 23.22 13.08 21.32
N GLY A 152 23.78 13.08 20.10
CA GLY A 152 25.20 13.29 19.84
C GLY A 152 25.57 14.71 19.41
N ALA A 153 24.58 15.60 19.25
CA ALA A 153 24.74 17.03 18.94
C ALA A 153 24.60 17.86 20.22
#